data_AF-A0A5E4Y0R6-F1
#
_entry.id   AF-A0A5E4Y0R6-F1
#
_cell.length_a   1.000
_cell.length_b   1.000
_cell.length_c   1.000
_cell.angle_alpha   90.00
_cell.angle_beta   90.00
_cell.angle_gamma   90.00
#
_symmetry.space_group_name_H-M   'P 1'
#
loop_
_entity.id
_entity.type
_entity.pdbx_description
1 polymer ?
#
loop_
_entity_poly.entity_id
_entity_poly.type
_entity_poly.pdbx_seq_one_letter_code
_entity_poly.pdbx_strand_id
1 'polypeptide(L)'
;MKGLAQLAGIWCSSPDFHQWLFELGGLPANEDDAIEFVYLACEINSRSELDSNERAARLFVEKVRRPFREWLNGRPAAAPSRQRNK
;
A
#
# COMPACT_ATOMS: atom_id res chain seq x y z
N MET A 1 14.87 0.17 -9.32
CA MET A 1 14.97 -0.85 -8.25
C MET A 1 14.01 -1.97 -8.62
N LYS A 2 14.47 -3.20 -8.87
CA LYS A 2 13.57 -4.25 -9.41
C LYS A 2 12.65 -4.86 -8.34
N GLY A 3 11.41 -5.17 -8.73
CA GLY A 3 10.42 -5.86 -7.90
C GLY A 3 9.47 -4.94 -7.14
N LEU A 4 9.57 -3.61 -7.32
CA LEU A 4 8.68 -2.66 -6.68
C LEU A 4 7.29 -2.66 -7.33
N ALA A 5 7.21 -2.82 -8.66
CA ALA A 5 5.92 -2.90 -9.34
C ALA A 5 5.09 -4.09 -8.84
N GLN A 6 5.73 -5.25 -8.69
CA GLN A 6 5.09 -6.46 -8.17
C GLN A 6 4.69 -6.28 -6.70
N LEU A 7 5.58 -5.73 -5.87
CA LEU A 7 5.27 -5.48 -4.45
C LEU A 7 4.08 -4.53 -4.29
N ALA A 8 4.06 -3.43 -5.06
CA ALA A 8 2.94 -2.49 -5.07
C ALA A 8 1.64 -3.21 -5.47
N GLY A 9 1.68 -4.07 -6.48
CA GLY A 9 0.52 -4.87 -6.87
C GLY A 9 -0.02 -5.76 -5.75
N ILE A 10 0.85 -6.48 -5.06
CA ILE A 10 0.47 -7.34 -3.92
C ILE A 10 -0.19 -6.50 -2.81
N TRP A 11 0.37 -5.33 -2.50
CA TRP A 11 -0.17 -4.48 -1.44
C TRP A 11 -1.47 -3.81 -1.82
N CYS A 12 -1.64 -3.33 -3.06
CA CYS A 12 -2.91 -2.77 -3.50
C CYS A 12 -4.07 -3.77 -3.37
N SER A 13 -3.81 -5.08 -3.49
CA SER A 13 -4.82 -6.12 -3.24
C SER A 13 -4.97 -6.57 -1.78
N SER A 14 -4.17 -6.02 -0.86
CA SER A 14 -4.10 -6.49 0.53
C SER A 14 -5.10 -5.77 1.44
N PRO A 15 -5.92 -6.51 2.21
CA PRO A 15 -6.81 -5.92 3.21
C PRO A 15 -6.09 -5.08 4.28
N ASP A 16 -4.86 -5.47 4.64
CA ASP A 16 -4.05 -4.71 5.60
C ASP A 16 -3.64 -3.35 5.04
N PHE A 17 -3.36 -3.27 3.74
CA PHE A 17 -3.03 -2.02 3.07
C PHE A 17 -4.28 -1.14 2.95
N HIS A 18 -5.44 -1.71 2.63
CA HIS A 18 -6.73 -0.99 2.64
C HIS A 18 -7.06 -0.44 4.03
N GLN A 19 -6.83 -1.22 5.07
CA GLN A 19 -7.03 -0.78 6.45
C GLN A 19 -6.09 0.37 6.82
N TRP A 20 -4.82 0.29 6.43
CA TRP A 20 -3.87 1.38 6.64
C TRP A 20 -4.31 2.67 5.92
N LEU A 21 -4.79 2.58 4.69
CA LEU A 21 -5.35 3.73 3.96
C LEU A 21 -6.61 4.28 4.62
N PHE A 22 -7.48 3.41 5.14
CA PHE A 22 -8.63 3.84 5.94
C PHE A 22 -8.22 4.63 7.18
N GLU A 23 -7.19 4.20 7.90
CA GLU A 23 -6.70 4.92 9.08
C GLU A 23 -6.04 6.26 8.71
N LEU A 24 -5.43 6.35 7.53
CA LEU A 24 -4.80 7.57 7.04
C LEU A 24 -5.85 8.61 6.55
N GLY A 25 -6.89 8.16 5.84
CA GLY A 25 -7.86 9.02 5.15
C GLY A 25 -9.25 9.08 5.78
N GLY A 26 -9.57 8.19 6.72
CA GLY A 26 -10.88 8.08 7.37
C GLY A 26 -12.00 7.49 6.48
N LEU A 27 -11.69 7.04 5.27
CA LEU A 27 -12.65 6.50 4.30
C LEU A 27 -12.26 5.07 3.90
N PRO A 28 -13.23 4.14 3.75
CA PRO A 28 -12.92 2.78 3.33
C PRO A 28 -12.21 2.78 1.97
N ALA A 29 -11.08 2.09 1.89
CA ALA A 29 -10.33 1.92 0.66
C ALA A 29 -10.57 0.53 0.07
N ASN A 30 -10.60 0.46 -1.26
CA ASN A 30 -10.56 -0.78 -2.03
C ASN A 30 -9.25 -0.85 -2.86
N GLU A 31 -9.14 -1.86 -3.73
CA GLU A 31 -7.94 -2.04 -4.56
C GLU A 31 -7.70 -0.89 -5.55
N ASP A 32 -8.75 -0.34 -6.16
CA ASP A 32 -8.62 0.78 -7.09
C ASP A 32 -8.15 2.05 -6.36
N ASP A 33 -8.71 2.34 -5.18
CA ASP A 33 -8.27 3.46 -4.33
C ASP A 33 -6.80 3.30 -3.93
N ALA A 34 -6.38 2.08 -3.63
CA ALA A 34 -4.98 1.78 -3.29
C ALA A 34 -4.04 1.96 -4.48
N ILE A 35 -4.48 1.61 -5.70
CA ILE A 35 -3.72 1.86 -6.93
C ILE A 35 -3.58 3.37 -7.15
N GLU A 36 -4.69 4.11 -7.06
CA GLU A 36 -4.70 5.57 -7.25
C GLU A 36 -3.80 6.26 -6.22
N PHE A 37 -3.87 5.85 -4.96
CA PHE A 37 -2.98 6.35 -3.92
C PHE A 37 -1.50 6.15 -4.27
N VAL A 38 -1.11 4.95 -4.73
CA VAL A 38 0.28 4.67 -5.14
C VAL A 38 0.69 5.54 -6.33
N TYR A 39 -0.22 5.75 -7.30
CA TYR A 39 0.05 6.57 -8.48
C TYR A 39 0.28 8.03 -8.10
N LEU A 40 -0.59 8.59 -7.26
CA LEU A 40 -0.46 9.96 -6.77
C LEU A 40 0.78 10.14 -5.89
N ALA A 41 1.02 9.22 -4.95
CA ALA A 41 2.16 9.31 -4.03
C ALA A 41 3.52 9.16 -4.73
N CYS A 42 3.56 8.41 -5.84
CA CYS A 42 4.79 8.13 -6.60
C CYS A 42 4.93 8.95 -7.88
N GLU A 43 3.92 9.77 -8.22
CA GLU A 43 3.88 10.59 -9.43
C GLU A 43 4.02 9.76 -10.73
N ILE A 44 3.29 8.66 -10.83
CA ILE A 44 3.32 7.71 -11.96
C ILE A 44 1.94 7.46 -12.54
N ASN A 45 1.88 6.95 -13.77
CA ASN A 45 0.64 6.52 -14.42
C ASN A 45 0.57 4.99 -14.60
N SER A 46 1.69 4.29 -14.38
CA SER A 46 1.78 2.83 -14.43
C SER A 46 2.67 2.29 -13.33
N ARG A 47 2.21 1.24 -12.63
CA ARG A 47 3.01 0.51 -11.62
C ARG A 47 4.38 0.07 -12.15
N SER A 48 4.50 -0.22 -13.44
CA SER A 48 5.76 -0.64 -14.08
C SER A 48 6.87 0.43 -13.97
N GLU A 49 6.50 1.70 -13.85
CA GLU A 49 7.45 2.81 -13.68
C GLU A 49 8.23 2.71 -12.37
N LEU A 50 7.70 2.03 -11.34
CA LEU A 50 8.41 1.83 -10.07
C LEU A 50 9.74 1.07 -10.24
N ASP A 51 9.85 0.23 -11.26
CA ASP A 51 11.06 -0.57 -11.48
C ASP A 51 12.12 0.18 -12.31
N SER A 52 11.68 1.09 -13.20
CA SER A 52 12.51 1.79 -14.19
C SER A 52 12.77 3.27 -13.89
N ASN A 53 11.93 3.92 -13.08
CA ASN A 53 12.05 5.33 -12.70
C ASN A 53 12.59 5.45 -11.26
N GLU A 54 13.81 5.96 -11.12
CA GLU A 54 14.47 6.09 -9.81
C GLU A 54 13.76 7.04 -8.85
N ARG A 55 13.16 8.12 -9.37
CA ARG A 55 12.36 9.06 -8.57
C ARG A 55 11.10 8.37 -8.04
N ALA A 56 10.38 7.66 -8.89
CA ALA A 56 9.19 6.92 -8.49
C ALA A 56 9.51 5.83 -7.45
N ALA A 57 10.62 5.09 -7.66
CA ALA A 57 11.10 4.10 -6.70
C ALA A 57 11.40 4.71 -5.32
N ARG A 58 12.06 5.88 -5.31
CA ARG A 58 12.38 6.62 -4.08
C ARG A 58 11.10 7.07 -3.37
N LEU A 59 10.17 7.69 -4.11
CA LEU A 59 8.88 8.14 -3.56
C LEU A 59 8.10 6.97 -2.99
N PHE A 60 8.04 5.83 -3.68
CA PHE A 60 7.38 4.63 -3.17
C PHE A 60 7.99 4.16 -1.84
N VAL A 61 9.32 4.16 -1.74
CA VAL A 61 10.00 3.79 -0.48
C VAL A 61 9.66 4.77 0.65
N GLU A 62 9.75 6.07 0.39
CA GLU A 62 9.59 7.12 1.41
C GLU A 62 8.13 7.35 1.82
N LYS A 63 7.19 7.33 0.87
CA LYS A 63 5.80 7.72 1.06
C LYS A 63 4.86 6.54 1.31
N VAL A 64 5.21 5.35 0.82
CA VAL A 64 4.32 4.18 0.89
C VAL A 64 4.93 3.08 1.75
N ARG A 65 6.08 2.54 1.35
CA ARG A 65 6.64 1.33 1.97
C ARG A 65 7.14 1.51 3.39
N ARG A 66 7.82 2.60 3.70
CA ARG A 66 8.28 2.86 5.08
C ARG A 66 7.08 3.09 6.02
N PRO A 67 6.15 4.03 5.74
CA PRO A 67 4.99 4.25 6.61
C PRO A 67 4.11 3.01 6.80
N PHE A 68 3.83 2.27 5.72
CA PHE A 68 3.02 1.05 5.83
C PHE A 68 3.71 -0.01 6.70
N ARG A 69 5.04 -0.17 6.58
CA ARG A 69 5.79 -1.11 7.45
C ARG A 69 5.83 -0.66 8.90
N GLU A 70 5.98 0.63 9.16
CA GLU A 70 5.90 1.18 10.51
C GLU A 70 4.53 0.90 11.13
N TRP A 71 3.46 1.11 10.37
CA TRP A 71 2.11 0.76 10.77
C TRP A 71 1.95 -0.75 11.07
N LEU A 72 2.47 -1.62 10.21
CA LEU A 72 2.46 -3.08 10.44
C LEU A 72 3.21 -3.48 11.71
N ASN A 73 4.34 -2.85 12.01
CA ASN A 73 5.15 -3.15 13.19
C ASN A 73 4.53 -2.60 14.48
N GLY A 74 3.84 -1.47 14.41
CA GLY A 74 3.10 -0.88 15.52
C GLY A 74 1.77 -1.58 15.82
N ARG A 75 1.28 -2.38 14.87
CA ARG A 75 0.07 -3.18 15.05
C ARG A 75 0.38 -4.37 15.98
N PRO A 76 -0.32 -4.54 17.12
CA PRO A 76 -0.17 -5.75 17.90
C PRO A 76 -0.47 -6.97 17.02
N ALA A 77 0.36 -8.01 17.12
CA ALA A 77 0.22 -9.23 16.33
C ALA A 77 -1.18 -9.84 16.55
N ALA A 78 -2.05 -9.59 15.58
CA ALA A 78 -3.41 -10.12 15.42
C ALA A 78 -4.38 -9.93 16.61
N ALA A 79 -5.36 -9.05 16.43
CA ALA A 79 -6.71 -9.40 16.86
C ALA A 79 -7.26 -10.40 15.82
N PRO A 80 -7.69 -11.62 16.22
CA PRO A 80 -8.19 -12.60 15.26
C PRO A 80 -9.45 -12.06 14.58
N SER A 81 -9.45 -12.10 13.25
CA SER A 81 -10.61 -11.88 12.41
C SER A 81 -11.77 -12.74 12.91
N ARG A 82 -12.77 -12.12 13.54
CA ARG A 82 -14.02 -12.81 13.88
C ARG A 82 -14.68 -13.21 12.57
N GLN A 83 -14.46 -14.45 12.17
CA GLN A 83 -15.23 -15.14 11.15
C GLN A 83 -16.69 -15.10 11.59
N ARG A 84 -17.47 -14.20 10.97
CA ARG A 84 -18.88 -14.02 11.28
C ARG A 84 -19.64 -15.06 10.48
N ASN A 85 -19.74 -16.27 11.02
CA ASN A 85 -20.69 -17.26 10.54
C ASN A 85 -22.11 -16.74 10.80
N LYS A 86 -22.91 -16.64 9.75
CA LYS A 86 -24.36 -16.82 9.81
C LYS A 86 -24.85 -17.38 8.48
#